data_AF-A0A6I4TNB3-F1
#
_entry.id   AF-A0A6I4TNB3-F1
#
_cell.length_a   1.000
_cell.length_b   1.000
_cell.length_c   1.000
_cell.angle_alpha   90.00
_cell.angle_beta   90.00
_cell.angle_gamma   90.00
#
_symmetry.space_group_name_H-M   'P 1'
#
loop_
_entity.id
_entity.type
_entity.pdbx_description
1 polymer ?
#
loop_
_entity_poly.entity_id
_entity_poly.type
_entity_poly.pdbx_seq_one_letter_code
_entity_poly.pdbx_strand_id
1 'polypeptide(L)'
;MHTLKLDGSCWSSKEDFYDALAATLGSFSGHGRNADAFLETMVYYLHLNTIQPPYVVVVEDAPKALLPFLHDFASWVAEARQDRIDDPDWGEDIEVAVRVE
;
A
#
# COMPACT_ATOMS: atom_id res chain seq x y z
N MET A 1 -15.44 -3.58 -0.87
CA MET A 1 -14.02 -3.92 -0.60
C MET A 1 -13.47 -4.69 -1.79
N HIS A 2 -12.49 -4.11 -2.49
CA HIS A 2 -11.80 -4.73 -3.62
C HIS A 2 -10.58 -5.53 -3.14
N THR A 3 -10.21 -6.57 -3.87
CA THR A 3 -8.94 -7.30 -3.65
C THR A 3 -8.04 -7.02 -4.83
N LEU A 4 -6.88 -6.42 -4.56
CA LEU A 4 -5.86 -6.04 -5.53
C LEU A 4 -4.69 -7.01 -5.37
N LYS A 5 -4.53 -7.94 -6.31
CA LYS A 5 -3.48 -8.96 -6.24
C LYS A 5 -2.20 -8.47 -6.91
N LEU A 6 -1.07 -8.65 -6.24
CA LEU A 6 0.27 -8.39 -6.77
C LEU A 6 1.03 -9.71 -6.80
N ASP A 7 1.39 -10.16 -8.01
CA ASP A 7 2.26 -11.33 -8.21
C ASP A 7 3.72 -10.89 -8.07
N GLY A 8 4.36 -11.36 -7.01
CA GLY A 8 5.74 -11.07 -6.66
C GLY A 8 6.76 -12.09 -7.17
N SER A 9 6.34 -13.12 -7.91
CA SER A 9 7.20 -14.24 -8.33
C SER A 9 8.47 -13.83 -9.09
N CYS A 10 8.44 -12.66 -9.74
CA CYS A 10 9.54 -12.12 -10.53
C CYS A 10 10.28 -10.96 -9.85
N TRP A 11 9.92 -10.59 -8.62
CA TRP A 11 10.55 -9.47 -7.93
C TRP A 11 11.97 -9.80 -7.48
N SER A 12 12.81 -8.79 -7.50
CA SER A 12 14.22 -8.84 -7.13
C SER A 12 14.55 -7.81 -6.05
N SER A 13 13.75 -6.76 -5.93
CA SER A 13 13.96 -5.68 -4.99
C SER A 13 12.64 -5.08 -4.48
N LYS A 14 12.75 -4.11 -3.56
CA LYS A 14 11.58 -3.40 -3.01
C LYS A 14 10.96 -2.46 -4.05
N GLU A 15 11.78 -1.98 -4.98
CA GLU A 15 11.38 -1.13 -6.10
C GLU A 15 10.40 -1.87 -7.02
N ASP A 16 10.59 -3.18 -7.26
CA ASP A 16 9.64 -3.99 -8.05
C ASP A 16 8.25 -4.03 -7.39
N PHE A 17 8.21 -4.15 -6.05
CA PHE A 17 6.96 -4.06 -5.29
C PHE A 17 6.31 -2.68 -5.42
N TYR A 18 7.08 -1.60 -5.23
CA TYR A 18 6.56 -0.24 -5.36
C TYR A 18 6.03 0.05 -6.76
N ASP A 19 6.70 -0.46 -7.80
CA ASP A 19 6.25 -0.29 -9.17
C ASP A 19 4.96 -1.06 -9.45
N ALA A 20 4.85 -2.30 -8.98
CA ALA A 20 3.63 -3.09 -9.08
C ALA A 20 2.46 -2.44 -8.32
N LEU A 21 2.71 -1.93 -7.11
CA LEU A 21 1.69 -1.30 -6.28
C LEU A 21 1.15 -0.02 -6.92
N ALA A 22 2.02 0.87 -7.39
CA ALA A 22 1.58 2.10 -8.03
C ALA A 22 0.93 1.87 -9.40
N ALA A 23 1.38 0.88 -10.17
CA ALA A 23 0.68 0.48 -11.39
C ALA A 23 -0.75 0.00 -11.08
N THR A 24 -0.91 -0.77 -10.01
CA THR A 24 -2.20 -1.33 -9.58
C THR A 24 -3.14 -0.28 -9.01
N LEU A 25 -2.63 0.67 -8.22
CA LEU A 25 -3.41 1.78 -7.66
C LEU A 25 -3.66 2.90 -8.68
N GLY A 26 -2.96 2.89 -9.82
CA GLY A 26 -2.97 3.99 -10.78
C GLY A 26 -2.48 5.29 -10.13
N SER A 27 -1.35 5.22 -9.43
CA SER A 27 -0.74 6.38 -8.77
C SER A 27 -0.25 7.41 -9.78
N PHE A 28 -0.34 8.70 -9.43
CA PHE A 28 0.09 9.80 -10.29
C PHE A 28 1.59 9.75 -10.67
N SER A 29 1.97 10.44 -11.74
CA SER A 29 3.30 10.36 -12.36
C SER A 29 4.47 10.88 -11.50
N GLY A 30 4.20 11.60 -10.41
CA GLY A 30 5.20 12.16 -9.50
C GLY A 30 5.22 11.51 -8.12
N HIS A 31 4.65 10.31 -7.98
CA HIS A 31 4.36 9.66 -6.69
C HIS A 31 5.56 9.47 -5.75
N GLY A 32 6.77 9.29 -6.27
CA GLY A 32 7.98 9.16 -5.45
C GLY A 32 8.35 7.73 -5.05
N ARG A 33 7.44 6.75 -5.20
CA ARG A 33 7.70 5.29 -5.16
C ARG A 33 8.55 4.83 -3.96
N ASN A 34 8.11 5.21 -2.77
CA ASN A 34 8.69 4.78 -1.50
C ASN A 34 7.58 4.57 -0.46
N ALA A 35 7.93 4.01 0.69
CA ALA A 35 6.96 3.67 1.74
C ALA A 35 6.12 4.88 2.16
N ASP A 36 6.76 5.99 2.54
CA ASP A 36 6.09 7.19 3.02
C ASP A 36 5.09 7.74 1.99
N ALA A 37 5.50 7.82 0.72
CA ALA A 37 4.61 8.25 -0.36
C ALA A 37 3.38 7.34 -0.53
N PHE A 38 3.55 6.03 -0.36
CA PHE A 38 2.41 5.11 -0.38
C PHE A 38 1.52 5.29 0.84
N LEU A 39 2.07 5.39 2.05
CA LEU A 39 1.27 5.63 3.26
C LEU A 39 0.44 6.91 3.10
N GLU A 40 1.06 8.00 2.66
CA GLU A 40 0.39 9.27 2.37
C GLU A 40 -0.77 9.11 1.39
N THR A 41 -0.53 8.49 0.23
CA THR A 41 -1.54 8.41 -0.84
C THR A 41 -2.59 7.32 -0.64
N MET A 42 -2.27 6.25 0.10
CA MET A 42 -3.20 5.18 0.42
C MET A 42 -4.14 5.55 1.57
N VAL A 43 -3.69 6.39 2.50
CA VAL A 43 -4.41 6.68 3.76
C VAL A 43 -4.90 8.13 3.86
N TYR A 44 -4.14 9.10 3.40
CA TYR A 44 -4.40 10.52 3.66
C TYR A 44 -4.87 11.28 2.40
N TYR A 45 -4.21 11.06 1.27
CA TYR A 45 -4.44 11.77 0.01
C TYR A 45 -4.99 10.84 -1.09
N LEU A 46 -6.14 10.22 -0.80
CA LEU A 46 -6.73 9.15 -1.61
C LEU A 46 -6.90 9.51 -3.10
N HIS A 47 -7.20 10.78 -3.39
CA HIS A 47 -7.43 11.29 -4.73
C HIS A 47 -6.17 11.28 -5.64
N LEU A 48 -4.99 11.03 -5.08
CA LEU A 48 -3.73 10.89 -5.82
C LEU A 48 -3.54 9.49 -6.42
N ASN A 49 -4.42 8.54 -6.05
CA ASN A 49 -4.54 7.23 -6.67
C ASN A 49 -5.85 7.14 -7.47
N THR A 50 -5.81 6.39 -8.56
CA THR A 50 -7.01 6.11 -9.36
C THR A 50 -7.95 5.15 -8.63
N ILE A 51 -7.38 4.14 -7.97
CA ILE A 51 -8.13 3.21 -7.11
C ILE A 51 -8.18 3.78 -5.69
N GLN A 52 -9.40 4.07 -5.22
CA GLN A 52 -9.65 4.57 -3.87
C GLN A 52 -10.18 3.45 -2.96
N PRO A 53 -10.00 3.55 -1.62
CA PRO A 53 -10.60 2.64 -0.66
C PRO A 53 -12.12 2.51 -0.85
N PRO A 54 -12.75 1.37 -0.49
CA PRO A 54 -12.21 0.27 0.31
C PRO A 54 -11.51 -0.84 -0.49
N TYR A 55 -10.28 -1.21 -0.12
CA TYR A 55 -9.55 -2.31 -0.75
C TYR A 55 -8.54 -3.02 0.17
N VAL A 56 -8.17 -4.25 -0.21
CA VAL A 56 -7.02 -4.99 0.31
C VAL A 56 -6.05 -5.26 -0.82
N VAL A 57 -4.78 -4.95 -0.61
CA VAL A 57 -3.67 -5.41 -1.46
C VAL A 57 -3.21 -6.78 -0.94
N VAL A 58 -3.16 -7.78 -1.81
CA VAL A 58 -2.61 -9.12 -1.50
C VAL A 58 -1.36 -9.30 -2.32
N VAL A 59 -0.23 -9.49 -1.64
CA VAL A 59 1.05 -9.83 -2.27
C VAL A 59 1.20 -11.34 -2.22
N GLU A 60 1.29 -11.97 -3.40
CA GLU A 60 1.43 -13.41 -3.58
C GLU A 60 2.84 -13.74 -4.14
N ASP A 61 3.38 -14.90 -3.81
CA ASP A 61 4.60 -15.47 -4.42
C ASP A 61 5.87 -14.61 -4.33
N ALA A 62 5.94 -13.67 -3.37
CA ALA A 62 7.11 -12.81 -3.21
C ALA A 62 8.36 -13.59 -2.75
N PRO A 63 9.58 -13.21 -3.20
CA PRO A 63 10.81 -13.81 -2.73
C PRO A 63 10.95 -13.71 -1.20
N LYS A 64 11.43 -14.79 -0.58
CA LYS A 64 11.64 -14.85 0.89
C LYS A 64 12.44 -13.67 1.45
N ALA A 65 13.38 -13.14 0.68
CA ALA A 65 14.20 -11.99 1.06
C ALA A 65 13.41 -10.68 1.21
N LEU A 66 12.27 -10.55 0.53
CA LEU A 66 11.40 -9.38 0.59
C LEU A 66 10.31 -9.49 1.67
N LEU A 67 9.99 -10.71 2.14
CA LEU A 67 8.91 -10.93 3.11
C LEU A 67 9.03 -10.06 4.38
N PRO A 68 10.20 -9.88 5.03
CA PRO A 68 10.29 -9.01 6.20
C PRO A 68 9.85 -7.59 5.89
N PHE A 69 10.32 -7.04 4.77
CA PHE A 69 9.94 -5.70 4.33
C PHE A 69 8.45 -5.59 3.97
N LEU A 70 7.88 -6.60 3.32
CA LEU A 70 6.46 -6.59 2.95
C LEU A 70 5.54 -6.67 4.20
N HIS A 71 5.95 -7.42 5.22
CA HIS A 71 5.25 -7.46 6.50
C HIS A 71 5.39 -6.15 7.27
N ASP A 72 6.58 -5.54 7.26
CA ASP A 72 6.79 -4.21 7.84
C ASP A 72 5.88 -3.18 7.14
N PHE A 73 5.87 -3.16 5.81
CA PHE A 73 5.01 -2.26 5.03
C PHE A 73 3.52 -2.47 5.33
N ALA A 74 3.07 -3.72 5.47
CA ALA A 74 1.70 -4.01 5.85
C ALA A 74 1.36 -3.49 7.26
N SER A 75 2.31 -3.59 8.18
CA SER A 75 2.17 -3.05 9.55
C SER A 75 2.12 -1.53 9.52
N TRP A 76 2.98 -0.86 8.74
CA TRP A 76 2.97 0.60 8.59
C TRP A 76 1.68 1.13 7.99
N VAL A 77 1.06 0.40 7.05
CA VAL A 77 -0.28 0.77 6.53
C VAL A 77 -1.33 0.67 7.64
N ALA A 78 -1.26 -0.34 8.50
CA ALA A 78 -2.18 -0.46 9.63
C ALA A 78 -1.95 0.64 10.68
N GLU A 79 -0.69 0.97 10.97
CA GLU A 79 -0.31 2.07 11.86
C GLU A 79 -0.78 3.42 11.30
N ALA A 80 -0.52 3.73 10.03
CA ALA A 80 -0.96 4.96 9.40
C ALA A 80 -2.50 5.10 9.42
N ARG A 81 -3.24 4.00 9.29
CA ARG A 81 -4.70 4.02 9.47
C ARG A 81 -5.11 4.34 10.90
N GLN A 82 -4.42 3.75 11.88
CA GLN A 82 -4.67 4.06 13.29
C GLN A 82 -4.35 5.53 13.60
N ASP A 83 -3.22 6.05 13.11
CA ASP A 83 -2.84 7.45 13.24
C ASP A 83 -3.91 8.39 12.64
N ARG A 84 -4.44 8.05 11.46
CA ARG A 84 -5.56 8.77 10.84
C ARG A 84 -6.82 8.79 11.72
N ILE A 85 -7.13 7.68 12.41
CA ILE A 85 -8.29 7.58 13.31
C ILE A 85 -8.08 8.44 14.56
N ASP A 86 -6.84 8.47 15.07
CA ASP A 86 -6.50 9.17 16.31
C ASP A 86 -6.38 10.69 16.10
N ASP A 87 -6.11 11.14 14.87
CA ASP A 87 -6.05 12.55 14.48
C ASP A 87 -7.43 13.08 14.00
N PRO A 88 -8.08 13.98 14.76
CA PRO A 88 -9.41 14.49 14.44
C PRO A 88 -9.47 15.32 13.15
N ASP A 89 -8.34 15.79 12.61
CA ASP A 89 -8.31 16.60 11.40
C ASP A 89 -8.54 15.78 10.11
N TRP A 90 -8.35 14.46 10.15
CA TRP A 90 -8.47 13.61 8.96
C TRP A 90 -9.82 12.95 8.76
N GLY A 91 -10.66 12.87 9.81
CA GLY A 91 -12.02 12.32 9.74
C GLY A 91 -12.10 10.82 10.01
N GLU A 92 -13.06 10.14 9.38
CA GLU A 92 -13.33 8.72 9.63
C GLU A 92 -12.22 7.78 9.10
N ASP A 93 -12.20 6.55 9.64
CA ASP A 93 -11.34 5.45 9.17
C ASP A 93 -11.52 5.18 7.67
N ILE A 94 -10.46 4.70 7.03
CA ILE A 94 -10.44 4.29 5.64
C ILE A 94 -10.13 2.80 5.57
N GLU A 95 -10.94 2.01 4.89
CA GLU A 95 -10.72 0.56 4.81
C GLU A 95 -9.63 0.20 3.79
N VAL A 96 -8.37 0.28 4.22
CA VAL A 96 -7.18 -0.18 3.48
C VAL A 96 -6.44 -1.22 4.29
N ALA A 97 -5.94 -2.26 3.64
CA ALA A 97 -4.97 -3.16 4.25
C ALA A 97 -4.07 -3.81 3.20
N VAL A 98 -2.92 -4.29 3.67
CA VAL A 98 -1.99 -5.09 2.88
C VAL A 98 -1.85 -6.45 3.54
N ARG A 99 -1.85 -7.51 2.75
CA ARG A 99 -1.63 -8.89 3.18
C ARG A 99 -0.52 -9.49 2.35
N VAL A 100 0.28 -10.33 2.99
CA VAL A 100 1.40 -11.04 2.36
C VAL A 100 1.09 -12.53 2.53
N GLU A 101 0.97 -13.25 1.41
CA GLU A 101 0.59 -14.66 1.33
C GLU A 101 1.75 -15.54 0.81
#